data_AF-A0A413G5G6-F1
#
_entry.id   AF-A0A413G5G6-F1
#
_cell.length_a   1.000
_cell.length_b   1.000
_cell.length_c   1.000
_cell.angle_alpha   90.00
_cell.angle_beta   90.00
_cell.angle_gamma   90.00
#
_symmetry.space_group_name_H-M   'P 1'
#
loop_
_entity.id
_entity.type
_entity.pdbx_description
1 polymer ?
#
loop_
_entity_poly.entity_id
_entity_poly.type
_entity_poly.pdbx_seq_one_letter_code
_entity_poly.pdbx_strand_id
1 'polypeptide(L)'
;MATFYICKHCGNLIEMVHDAGVPVVCCGEKMHKLTANTTDAATEKHVPLVKVDGGTVSVNVGSVSHPMEEKHWIVWVALETRNGIHRKNLKPGSAPEVTFALGGDQPVAVYAYCNLHGLWKSEL
;
A
#
# COMPACT_ATOMS: atom_id res chain seq x y z
N MET A 1 -9.04 0.94 -9.67
CA MET A 1 -7.77 1.41 -9.10
C MET A 1 -8.04 2.03 -7.75
N ALA A 2 -7.52 1.40 -6.70
CA ALA A 2 -7.66 1.87 -5.34
C ALA A 2 -7.07 3.29 -5.20
N THR A 3 -7.76 4.15 -4.44
CA THR A 3 -7.33 5.52 -4.18
C THR A 3 -7.18 5.74 -2.68
N PHE A 4 -6.02 6.26 -2.29
CA PHE A 4 -5.69 6.54 -0.90
C PHE A 4 -5.45 8.03 -0.69
N TYR A 5 -5.81 8.53 0.49
CA TYR A 5 -5.53 9.91 0.89
C TYR A 5 -4.87 9.96 2.27
N ILE A 6 -4.06 10.99 2.49
CA ILE A 6 -3.43 11.29 3.78
C ILE A 6 -3.70 12.74 4.21
N CYS A 7 -3.99 12.93 5.50
CA CYS A 7 -3.93 14.24 6.13
C CYS A 7 -2.48 14.50 6.57
N LYS A 8 -1.85 15.56 6.03
CA LYS A 8 -0.46 15.91 6.37
C LYS A 8 -0.28 16.47 7.79
N HIS A 9 -1.37 16.83 8.47
CA HIS A 9 -1.33 17.33 9.85
C HIS A 9 -1.32 16.22 10.88
N CYS A 10 -2.31 15.32 10.82
CA CYS A 10 -2.50 14.29 11.84
C CYS A 10 -2.09 12.87 11.40
N GLY A 11 -1.75 12.69 10.12
CA GLY A 11 -1.43 11.37 9.58
C GLY A 11 -2.63 10.44 9.44
N ASN A 12 -3.87 10.95 9.43
CA ASN A 12 -5.03 10.13 9.07
C ASN A 12 -4.89 9.65 7.63
N LEU A 13 -4.93 8.33 7.43
CA LEU A 13 -4.95 7.69 6.13
C LEU A 13 -6.32 7.08 5.88
N ILE A 14 -6.84 7.27 4.67
CA ILE A 14 -8.10 6.67 4.23
C ILE A 14 -7.93 6.01 2.86
N GLU A 15 -8.77 5.02 2.63
CA GLU A 15 -9.01 4.43 1.32
C GLU A 15 -10.41 4.86 0.84
N MET A 16 -10.53 5.24 -0.42
CA MET A 16 -11.79 5.65 -1.02
C MET A 16 -12.56 4.45 -1.57
N VAL A 17 -13.66 4.10 -0.91
CA VAL A 17 -14.58 3.03 -1.37
C VAL A 17 -15.51 3.53 -2.48
N HIS A 18 -15.98 4.78 -2.37
CA HIS A 18 -16.85 5.42 -3.38
C HIS A 18 -16.49 6.90 -3.52
N ASP A 19 -16.09 7.30 -4.73
CA ASP A 19 -15.74 8.68 -5.03
C ASP A 19 -16.94 9.43 -5.62
N ALA A 20 -17.51 10.36 -4.84
CA ALA A 20 -18.58 11.25 -5.28
C ALA A 20 -18.07 12.53 -5.97
N GLY A 21 -16.76 12.66 -6.21
CA GLY A 21 -16.16 13.80 -6.90
C GLY A 21 -15.99 15.05 -6.03
N VAL A 22 -16.01 14.90 -4.71
CA VAL A 22 -15.90 16.02 -3.75
C VAL A 22 -14.62 15.91 -2.90
N PRO A 23 -14.02 17.04 -2.45
CA PRO A 23 -12.85 16.99 -1.59
C PRO A 23 -13.14 16.35 -0.24
N VAL A 24 -12.25 15.47 0.21
CA VAL A 24 -12.25 14.97 1.59
C VAL A 24 -11.44 15.93 2.46
N VAL A 25 -11.98 16.32 3.62
CA VAL A 25 -11.35 17.27 4.55
C VAL A 25 -11.02 16.60 5.87
N CYS A 26 -9.80 16.83 6.37
CA CYS A 26 -9.35 16.41 7.69
C CYS A 26 -8.47 17.52 8.29
N CYS A 27 -8.66 17.84 9.57
CA CYS A 27 -7.98 18.97 10.24
C CYS A 27 -8.20 20.33 9.56
N GLY A 28 -9.38 20.55 8.97
CA GLY A 28 -9.72 21.82 8.32
C GLY A 28 -9.12 22.02 6.93
N GLU A 29 -8.34 21.06 6.41
CA GLU A 29 -7.73 21.13 5.08
C GLU A 29 -8.09 19.94 4.20
N LYS A 30 -7.98 20.12 2.88
CA LYS A 30 -8.17 19.04 1.92
C LYS A 30 -7.11 17.96 2.15
N MET A 31 -7.55 16.71 2.25
CA MET A 31 -6.63 15.58 2.31
C MET A 31 -5.86 15.45 0.98
N HIS A 32 -4.62 14.99 1.06
CA HIS A 32 -3.76 14.82 -0.10
C HIS A 32 -3.93 13.41 -0.66
N LYS A 33 -4.26 13.30 -1.95
CA LYS A 33 -4.24 12.01 -2.65
C LYS A 33 -2.81 11.48 -2.66
N LEU A 34 -2.62 10.24 -2.23
CA LEU A 34 -1.36 9.53 -2.35
C LEU A 34 -1.19 9.07 -3.80
N THR A 35 -0.11 9.51 -4.43
CA THR A 35 0.28 9.04 -5.76
C THR A 35 1.41 8.03 -5.58
N ALA A 36 1.22 6.82 -6.10
CA ALA A 36 2.22 5.77 -5.93
C ALA A 36 3.47 6.03 -6.78
N ASN A 37 4.63 5.60 -6.31
CA ASN A 37 5.90 5.61 -7.05
C ASN A 37 6.39 7.02 -7.45
N THR A 38 5.99 8.07 -6.72
CA THR A 38 6.43 9.46 -7.00
C THR A 38 7.51 9.97 -6.05
N THR A 39 7.76 9.27 -4.94
CA THR A 39 8.79 9.66 -3.96
C THR A 39 10.17 9.32 -4.49
N ASP A 40 11.12 10.24 -4.38
CA ASP A 40 12.54 9.99 -4.67
C ASP A 40 13.17 9.18 -3.53
N ALA A 41 13.01 7.85 -3.60
CA ALA A 41 13.61 6.89 -2.67
C ALA A 41 13.95 5.58 -3.41
N ALA A 42 14.72 4.71 -2.74
CA ALA A 42 15.22 3.45 -3.27
C ALA A 42 14.08 2.52 -3.77
N THR A 43 13.84 2.49 -5.08
CA THR A 43 12.75 1.71 -5.69
C THR A 43 12.84 0.21 -5.36
N GLU A 44 14.05 -0.32 -5.31
CA GLU A 44 14.36 -1.72 -5.00
C GLU A 44 13.97 -2.13 -3.58
N LYS A 45 13.73 -1.16 -2.69
CA LYS A 45 13.26 -1.41 -1.32
C LYS A 45 11.78 -1.15 -1.10
N HIS A 46 11.09 -0.55 -2.05
CA HIS A 46 9.72 -0.07 -1.81
C HIS A 46 8.70 -0.59 -2.82
N VAL A 47 9.08 -0.79 -4.07
CA VAL A 47 8.17 -1.38 -5.05
C VAL A 47 7.89 -2.83 -4.64
N PRO A 48 6.62 -3.24 -4.47
CA PRO A 48 6.29 -4.61 -4.10
C PRO A 48 6.83 -5.62 -5.12
N LEU A 49 7.62 -6.60 -4.66
CA LEU A 49 7.98 -7.77 -5.43
C LEU A 49 6.89 -8.82 -5.21
N VAL A 50 6.17 -9.15 -6.29
CA VAL A 50 4.96 -9.98 -6.22
C VAL A 50 5.17 -11.30 -6.93
N LYS A 51 4.75 -12.39 -6.30
CA LYS A 51 4.66 -13.74 -6.88
C LYS A 51 3.22 -14.23 -6.77
N VAL A 52 2.62 -14.57 -7.91
CA VAL A 52 1.29 -15.19 -7.98
C VAL A 52 1.46 -16.68 -8.28
N ASP A 53 0.92 -17.55 -7.42
CA ASP A 53 1.03 -19.00 -7.55
C ASP A 53 -0.14 -19.70 -6.86
N GLY A 54 -0.73 -20.71 -7.52
CA GLY A 54 -1.75 -21.58 -6.92
C GLY A 54 -2.92 -20.87 -6.22
N GLY A 55 -3.40 -19.74 -6.75
CA GLY A 55 -4.50 -18.97 -6.13
C GLY A 55 -4.06 -18.12 -4.93
N THR A 56 -2.76 -17.89 -4.79
CA THR A 56 -2.15 -17.10 -3.72
C THR A 56 -1.27 -16.00 -4.31
N VAL A 57 -1.23 -14.84 -3.65
CA VAL A 57 -0.33 -13.73 -3.96
C VAL A 57 0.62 -13.55 -2.78
N SER A 58 1.90 -13.84 -2.98
CA SER A 58 2.96 -13.58 -2.01
C SER A 58 3.70 -12.30 -2.39
N VAL A 59 3.93 -11.44 -1.40
CA VAL A 59 4.51 -10.12 -1.57
C VAL A 59 5.67 -9.96 -0.59
N ASN A 60 6.83 -9.57 -1.10
CA ASN A 60 7.89 -8.92 -0.31
C ASN A 60 7.94 -7.45 -0.72
N VAL A 61 8.02 -6.52 0.23
CA VAL A 61 8.16 -5.10 -0.12
C VAL A 61 9.64 -4.81 -0.43
N GLY A 62 9.89 -4.57 -1.72
CA GLY A 62 11.22 -4.46 -2.33
C GLY A 62 11.72 -5.77 -2.93
N SER A 63 12.56 -5.67 -3.96
CA SER A 63 13.46 -6.77 -4.35
C SER A 63 14.61 -6.95 -3.36
N VAL A 64 14.91 -5.89 -2.61
CA VAL A 64 15.70 -5.90 -1.38
C VAL A 64 14.74 -5.54 -0.25
N SER A 65 14.61 -6.41 0.77
CA SER A 65 13.60 -6.21 1.81
C SER A 65 13.71 -4.83 2.49
N HIS A 66 12.58 -4.14 2.55
CA HIS A 66 12.46 -2.86 3.23
C HIS A 66 12.82 -2.98 4.73
N PRO A 67 13.45 -1.96 5.35
CA PRO A 67 13.64 -1.92 6.80
C PRO A 67 12.32 -1.98 7.58
N MET A 68 12.31 -2.62 8.74
CA MET A 68 11.09 -2.74 9.58
C MET A 68 11.41 -2.26 10.99
N GLU A 69 11.94 -1.05 11.11
CA GLU A 69 12.35 -0.43 12.38
C GLU A 69 11.23 0.44 12.96
N GLU A 70 11.23 0.70 14.27
CA GLU A 70 10.18 1.51 14.93
C GLU A 70 9.99 2.90 14.34
N LYS A 71 11.02 3.47 13.71
CA LYS A 71 10.97 4.80 13.07
C LYS A 71 10.75 4.71 11.56
N HIS A 72 10.95 3.53 10.96
CA HIS A 72 10.93 3.36 9.51
C HIS A 72 10.49 1.93 9.15
N TRP A 73 9.23 1.79 8.75
CA TRP A 73 8.64 0.50 8.41
C TRP A 73 7.53 0.63 7.36
N ILE A 74 7.19 -0.50 6.76
CA ILE A 74 5.98 -0.64 5.94
C ILE A 74 4.78 -0.77 6.88
N VAL A 75 3.86 0.18 6.81
CA VAL A 75 2.68 0.22 7.70
C VAL A 75 1.64 -0.81 7.26
N TRP A 76 1.44 -0.93 5.95
CA TRP A 76 0.47 -1.85 5.38
C TRP A 76 0.80 -2.21 3.93
N VAL A 77 0.27 -3.34 3.50
CA VAL A 77 0.24 -3.80 2.11
C VAL A 77 -1.21 -4.06 1.73
N ALA A 78 -1.61 -3.62 0.54
CA ALA A 78 -2.94 -3.86 -0.01
C ALA A 78 -2.86 -4.55 -1.37
N LEU A 79 -3.68 -5.58 -1.58
CA LEU A 79 -3.88 -6.24 -2.86
C LEU A 79 -5.22 -5.77 -3.44
N GLU A 80 -5.16 -5.07 -4.56
CA GLU A 80 -6.34 -4.80 -5.40
C GLU A 80 -6.60 -6.01 -6.30
N THR A 81 -7.85 -6.45 -6.33
CA THR A 81 -8.35 -7.48 -7.24
C THR A 81 -9.45 -6.89 -8.12
N ARG A 82 -9.99 -7.68 -9.05
CA ARG A 82 -11.14 -7.23 -9.86
C ARG A 82 -12.39 -6.94 -9.02
N ASN A 83 -12.55 -7.62 -7.90
CA ASN A 83 -13.79 -7.54 -7.10
C ASN A 83 -13.62 -6.81 -5.77
N GLY A 84 -12.42 -6.34 -5.42
CA GLY A 84 -12.24 -5.58 -4.19
C GLY A 84 -10.78 -5.33 -3.81
N ILE A 85 -10.57 -5.16 -2.51
CA ILE A 85 -9.26 -4.95 -1.93
C ILE A 85 -9.08 -5.82 -0.70
N HIS A 86 -7.89 -6.40 -0.55
CA HIS A 86 -7.46 -7.02 0.70
C HIS A 86 -6.35 -6.17 1.31
N ARG A 87 -6.36 -5.94 2.63
CA ARG A 87 -5.32 -5.17 3.31
C ARG A 87 -4.76 -5.92 4.51
N LYS A 88 -3.44 -5.94 4.63
CA LYS A 88 -2.71 -6.47 5.78
C LYS A 88 -1.82 -5.38 6.36
N ASN A 89 -2.00 -5.11 7.65
CA ASN A 89 -1.14 -4.20 8.39
C ASN A 89 0.09 -4.96 8.88
N LEU A 90 1.23 -4.28 8.87
CA LEU A 90 2.49 -4.79 9.40
C LEU A 90 2.91 -3.95 10.62
N LYS A 91 3.89 -4.45 11.35
CA LYS A 91 4.42 -3.79 12.55
C LYS A 91 5.94 -3.73 12.48
N PRO A 92 6.59 -2.75 13.13
CA PRO A 92 8.04 -2.80 13.33
C PRO A 92 8.49 -4.16 13.91
N GLY A 93 9.66 -4.62 13.49
CA GLY A 93 10.28 -5.89 13.86
C GLY A 93 9.81 -7.11 13.05
N SER A 94 8.73 -7.03 12.28
CA SER A 94 8.30 -8.14 11.41
C SER A 94 9.01 -8.11 10.06
N ALA A 95 9.01 -9.23 9.33
CA ALA A 95 9.38 -9.21 7.91
C ALA A 95 8.41 -8.30 7.11
N PRO A 96 8.88 -7.59 6.07
CA PRO A 96 8.04 -6.77 5.19
C PRO A 96 7.32 -7.64 4.15
N GLU A 97 6.76 -8.76 4.59
CA GLU A 97 6.20 -9.82 3.75
C GLU A 97 4.76 -10.10 4.11
N VAL A 98 3.92 -10.33 3.10
CA VAL A 98 2.53 -10.73 3.28
C VAL A 98 2.11 -11.71 2.20
N THR A 99 1.13 -12.56 2.54
CA THR A 99 0.51 -13.49 1.60
C THR A 99 -1.00 -13.31 1.60
N PHE A 100 -1.63 -13.26 0.44
CA PHE A 100 -3.08 -13.17 0.27
C PHE A 100 -3.61 -14.39 -0.46
N ALA A 101 -4.73 -14.96 0.01
CA ALA A 101 -5.48 -15.95 -0.76
C ALA A 101 -6.43 -15.21 -1.71
N LEU A 102 -6.49 -15.65 -2.97
CA LEU A 102 -7.35 -15.05 -3.99
C LEU A 102 -8.78 -15.60 -3.97
N GLY A 103 -8.99 -16.83 -3.52
CA GLY A 103 -10.32 -17.45 -3.51
C GLY A 103 -10.99 -17.51 -4.90
N GLY A 104 -10.19 -17.52 -5.98
CA GLY A 104 -10.69 -17.47 -7.36
C GLY A 104 -10.80 -16.06 -7.96
N ASP A 105 -10.54 -15.01 -7.19
CA ASP A 105 -10.47 -13.64 -7.71
C ASP A 105 -9.18 -13.40 -8.52
N GLN A 106 -9.19 -12.36 -9.36
CA GLN A 106 -8.05 -11.99 -10.18
C GLN A 106 -7.33 -10.78 -9.59
N PRO A 107 -6.02 -10.89 -9.28
CA PRO A 107 -5.25 -9.76 -8.78
C PRO A 107 -5.01 -8.73 -9.89
N VAL A 108 -4.94 -7.45 -9.50
CA VAL A 108 -4.77 -6.30 -10.41
C VAL A 108 -3.51 -5.52 -10.05
N ALA A 109 -3.34 -5.19 -8.77
CA ALA A 109 -2.20 -4.42 -8.31
C ALA A 109 -1.89 -4.69 -6.84
N VAL A 110 -0.65 -4.49 -6.43
CA VAL A 110 -0.23 -4.51 -5.02
C VAL A 110 0.33 -3.14 -4.65
N TYR A 111 -0.14 -2.63 -3.51
CA TYR A 111 0.28 -1.37 -2.91
C TYR A 111 1.02 -1.63 -1.61
N ALA A 112 2.07 -0.86 -1.33
CA ALA A 112 2.74 -0.83 -0.04
C ALA A 112 2.92 0.62 0.42
N TYR A 113 2.71 0.88 1.71
CA TYR A 113 2.89 2.21 2.28
C TYR A 113 4.00 2.21 3.33
N CYS A 114 5.06 2.95 3.05
CA CYS A 114 6.12 3.26 4.00
C CYS A 114 5.75 4.52 4.79
N ASN A 115 5.94 4.49 6.10
CA ASN A 115 5.63 5.64 6.96
C ASN A 115 6.45 6.89 6.63
N LEU A 116 7.64 6.74 6.02
CA LEU A 116 8.50 7.84 5.61
C LEU A 116 8.44 8.15 4.11
N HIS A 117 8.39 7.11 3.28
CA HIS A 117 8.55 7.25 1.82
C HIS A 117 7.24 7.13 1.04
N GLY A 118 6.10 7.08 1.73
CA GLY A 118 4.78 7.14 1.12
C GLY A 118 4.36 5.87 0.40
N LEU A 119 3.56 6.04 -0.66
CA LEU A 119 2.86 4.96 -1.35
C LEU A 119 3.67 4.42 -2.54
N TRP A 120 3.69 3.10 -2.66
CA TRP A 120 4.34 2.36 -3.73
C TRP A 120 3.38 1.33 -4.32
N LYS A 121 3.55 1.00 -5.60
CA LYS A 121 2.67 0.10 -6.34
C LYS A 121 3.44 -0.77 -7.35
N SER A 122 3.02 -2.02 -7.48
CA SER A 122 3.33 -2.91 -8.60
C SER A 122 2.04 -3.37 -9.27
N GLU A 123 1.98 -3.34 -10.60
CA GLU A 123 0.85 -3.84 -11.40
C GLU A 123 1.04 -5.34 -11.70
N LEU A 124 -0.06 -6.08 -11.92
CA LEU A 124 -0.07 -7.52 -12.20
C LEU A 124 -0.74 -7.88 -13.53
#